data_AF-A0A495ETS0-F1
#
_entry.id   AF-A0A495ETS0-F1
#
_cell.length_a   1.000
_cell.length_b   1.000
_cell.length_c   1.000
_cell.angle_alpha   90.00
_cell.angle_beta   90.00
_cell.angle_gamma   90.00
#
_symmetry.space_group_name_H-M   'P 1'
#
loop_
_entity.id
_entity.type
_entity.pdbx_description
1 polymer ?
#
loop_
_entity_poly.entity_id
_entity_poly.type
_entity_poly.pdbx_seq_one_letter_code
_entity_poly.pdbx_strand_id
1 'polypeptide(L)'
;MGEGKRGKPRSELERLQIFAQLATEYFRMVELFAPVPGPVPVDSVEAERRHWIELFRAVLLRKFIVPDEHVSLKLVVRALRMCNYSADPRLAEGTEAAAALFTNEMIRGRPALLAGFAAEDDPDLFEDVLYGRLLHGDADRFHRSGWAEDYARQSAVAADRLEAELALRKALDAVSYGLAHELLRSPKPDSDAVPPGDGPDPVPPGDGLPFEEI
;
A
#
# COMPACT_ATOMS: atom_id res chain seq x y z
N MET A 1 -15.32 25.56 2.23
CA MET A 1 -15.40 24.99 0.87
C MET A 1 -14.70 23.65 0.91
N GLY A 2 -15.38 22.56 0.58
CA GLY A 2 -14.96 21.19 0.93
C GLY A 2 -13.79 20.66 0.11
N GLU A 3 -12.74 20.21 0.79
CA GLU A 3 -11.53 19.58 0.24
C GLU A 3 -11.69 18.08 -0.08
N GLY A 4 -12.92 17.58 -0.25
CA GLY A 4 -13.19 16.13 -0.32
C GLY A 4 -13.21 15.45 -1.71
N LYS A 5 -12.74 16.08 -2.81
CA LYS A 5 -12.96 15.54 -4.17
C LYS A 5 -11.86 15.76 -5.21
N ARG A 6 -10.58 15.76 -4.84
CA ARG A 6 -9.49 15.69 -5.84
C ARG A 6 -8.79 14.32 -5.73
N GLY A 7 -8.89 13.50 -6.79
CA GLY A 7 -8.05 12.30 -6.96
C GLY A 7 -8.73 10.93 -6.88
N LYS A 8 -9.95 10.80 -6.34
CA LYS A 8 -10.63 9.50 -6.24
C LYS A 8 -11.12 8.99 -7.61
N PRO A 9 -10.96 7.69 -7.93
CA PRO A 9 -11.60 7.07 -9.09
C PRO A 9 -13.12 7.28 -9.06
N ARG A 10 -13.70 7.58 -10.22
CA ARG A 10 -15.14 7.80 -10.48
C ARG A 10 -15.95 6.51 -10.41
N SER A 11 -15.32 5.35 -10.56
CA SER A 11 -15.97 4.03 -10.42
C SER A 11 -15.00 2.95 -9.96
N GLU A 12 -15.53 1.81 -9.51
CA GLU A 12 -14.71 0.64 -9.20
C GLU A 12 -14.03 0.06 -10.45
N LEU A 13 -14.68 0.11 -11.62
CA LEU A 13 -14.04 -0.28 -12.87
C LEU A 13 -12.86 0.63 -13.23
N GLU A 14 -13.02 1.95 -13.08
CA GLU A 14 -11.93 2.90 -13.29
C GLU A 14 -10.79 2.69 -12.29
N ARG A 15 -11.11 2.34 -11.04
CA ARG A 15 -10.09 1.96 -10.04
C ARG A 15 -9.25 0.79 -10.53
N LEU A 16 -9.88 -0.25 -11.08
CA LEU A 16 -9.18 -1.42 -11.63
C LEU A 16 -8.31 -1.04 -12.83
N GLN A 17 -8.78 -0.14 -13.70
CA GLN A 17 -8.01 0.35 -14.85
C GLN A 17 -6.78 1.15 -14.42
N ILE A 18 -6.95 2.09 -13.49
CA ILE A 18 -5.84 2.89 -12.93
C ILE A 18 -4.84 1.96 -12.24
N PHE A 19 -5.33 1.01 -11.43
CA PHE A 19 -4.49 0.01 -10.79
C PHE A 19 -3.67 -0.79 -11.82
N ALA A 20 -4.32 -1.31 -12.87
CA ALA A 20 -3.65 -2.08 -13.90
C ALA A 20 -2.51 -1.29 -14.57
N GLN A 21 -2.77 -0.02 -14.89
CA GLN A 21 -1.75 0.87 -15.45
C GLN A 21 -0.57 1.07 -14.48
N LEU A 22 -0.86 1.49 -13.25
CA LEU A 22 0.18 1.80 -12.26
C LEU A 22 1.01 0.56 -11.88
N ALA A 23 0.38 -0.60 -11.70
CA ALA A 23 1.06 -1.84 -11.39
C ALA A 23 1.90 -2.34 -12.58
N THR A 24 1.41 -2.16 -13.82
CA THR A 24 2.20 -2.46 -15.03
C THR A 24 3.43 -1.56 -15.14
N GLU A 25 3.28 -0.26 -14.90
CA GLU A 25 4.40 0.69 -14.88
C GLU A 25 5.41 0.35 -13.78
N TYR A 26 4.93 -0.02 -12.59
CA TYR A 26 5.78 -0.50 -11.50
C TYR A 26 6.62 -1.70 -11.93
N PHE A 27 6.00 -2.75 -12.48
CA PHE A 27 6.73 -3.95 -12.88
C PHE A 27 7.65 -3.73 -14.08
N ARG A 28 7.29 -2.83 -15.00
CA ARG A 28 8.18 -2.41 -16.08
C ARG A 28 9.43 -1.71 -15.52
N MET A 29 9.27 -0.87 -14.49
CA MET A 29 10.41 -0.27 -13.79
C MET A 29 11.28 -1.36 -13.13
N VAL A 30 10.68 -2.33 -12.45
CA VAL A 30 11.43 -3.46 -11.86
C VAL A 30 12.28 -4.20 -12.91
N GLU A 31 11.74 -4.42 -14.11
CA GLU A 31 12.46 -5.06 -15.21
C GLU A 31 13.58 -4.17 -15.78
N LEU A 32 13.31 -2.87 -16.00
CA LEU A 32 14.28 -1.94 -16.58
C LEU A 32 15.47 -1.64 -15.65
N PHE A 33 15.25 -1.71 -14.34
CA PHE A 33 16.26 -1.44 -13.32
C PHE A 33 16.73 -2.72 -12.62
N ALA A 34 16.52 -3.88 -13.22
CA ALA A 34 17.02 -5.13 -12.69
C ALA A 34 18.55 -5.09 -12.57
N PRO A 35 19.12 -5.49 -11.42
CA PRO A 35 20.56 -5.51 -11.25
C PRO A 35 21.21 -6.57 -12.14
N VAL A 36 22.45 -6.33 -12.57
CA VAL A 36 23.22 -7.31 -13.34
C VAL A 36 23.44 -8.55 -12.46
N PRO A 37 23.09 -9.77 -12.91
CA PRO A 37 23.27 -10.96 -12.08
C PRO A 37 24.76 -11.20 -11.78
N GLY A 38 25.06 -11.56 -10.53
CA GLY A 38 26.41 -11.89 -10.09
C GLY A 38 26.74 -11.38 -8.69
N PRO A 39 27.80 -11.93 -8.06
CA PRO A 39 28.29 -11.47 -6.78
C PRO A 39 28.86 -10.05 -6.91
N VAL A 40 28.54 -9.21 -5.94
CA VAL A 40 29.02 -7.82 -5.86
C VAL A 40 29.66 -7.61 -4.50
N PRO A 41 30.85 -6.99 -4.43
CA PRO A 41 31.46 -6.64 -3.15
C PRO A 41 30.56 -5.69 -2.36
N VAL A 42 30.37 -5.98 -1.07
CA VAL A 42 29.43 -5.27 -0.18
C VAL A 42 29.71 -3.77 -0.12
N ASP A 43 30.98 -3.37 -0.13
CA ASP A 43 31.39 -1.96 -0.02
C ASP A 43 31.55 -1.25 -1.38
N SER A 44 30.98 -1.82 -2.45
CA SER A 44 31.09 -1.23 -3.79
C SER A 44 29.91 -0.30 -4.10
N VAL A 45 30.15 0.67 -5.00
CA VAL A 45 29.11 1.55 -5.55
C VAL A 45 27.95 0.77 -6.17
N GLU A 46 28.21 -0.42 -6.74
CA GLU A 46 27.15 -1.26 -7.29
C GLU A 46 26.29 -1.91 -6.18
N ALA A 47 26.86 -2.28 -5.04
CA ALA A 47 26.08 -2.76 -3.90
C ALA A 47 25.19 -1.64 -3.32
N GLU A 48 25.75 -0.43 -3.17
CA GLU A 48 25.00 0.76 -2.77
C GLU A 48 23.86 1.08 -3.76
N ARG A 49 24.15 1.02 -5.07
CA ARG A 49 23.14 1.21 -6.12
C ARG A 49 22.00 0.20 -6.02
N ARG A 50 22.30 -1.09 -5.79
CA ARG A 50 21.29 -2.14 -5.63
C ARG A 50 20.39 -1.88 -4.44
N HIS A 51 21.00 -1.56 -3.31
CA HIS A 51 20.29 -1.20 -2.08
C HIS A 51 19.31 -0.05 -2.31
N TRP A 52 19.77 1.04 -2.96
CA TRP A 52 18.89 2.16 -3.29
C TRP A 52 17.75 1.79 -4.22
N ILE A 53 18.00 0.98 -5.26
CA ILE A 53 16.94 0.50 -6.17
C ILE A 53 15.89 -0.31 -5.41
N GLU A 54 16.31 -1.21 -4.53
CA GLU A 54 15.40 -2.04 -3.75
C GLU A 54 14.57 -1.22 -2.77
N LEU A 55 15.18 -0.21 -2.14
CA LEU A 55 14.48 0.78 -1.33
C LEU A 55 13.45 1.54 -2.17
N PHE A 56 13.85 2.13 -3.30
CA PHE A 56 12.92 2.86 -4.18
C PHE A 56 11.74 1.99 -4.63
N ARG A 57 11.96 0.71 -4.90
CA ARG A 57 10.87 -0.22 -5.21
C ARG A 57 9.93 -0.39 -4.01
N ALA A 58 10.46 -0.55 -2.81
CA ALA A 58 9.67 -0.66 -1.58
C ALA A 58 8.85 0.62 -1.30
N VAL A 59 9.39 1.79 -1.67
CA VAL A 59 8.65 3.07 -1.65
C VAL A 59 7.45 2.99 -2.57
N LEU A 60 7.69 2.66 -3.84
CA LEU A 60 6.68 2.75 -4.88
C LEU A 60 5.53 1.78 -4.61
N LEU A 61 5.78 0.65 -3.93
CA LEU A 61 4.73 -0.27 -3.52
C LEU A 61 3.77 0.29 -2.48
N ARG A 62 4.19 1.30 -1.71
CA ARG A 62 3.38 1.84 -0.62
C ARG A 62 2.00 2.32 -1.09
N LYS A 63 1.93 2.88 -2.30
CA LYS A 63 0.66 3.34 -2.91
C LYS A 63 -0.39 2.22 -3.08
N PHE A 64 0.03 0.97 -3.05
CA PHE A 64 -0.85 -0.20 -3.18
C PHE A 64 -1.17 -0.85 -1.83
N ILE A 65 -0.52 -0.47 -0.74
CA ILE A 65 -0.62 -1.16 0.55
C ILE A 65 -1.29 -0.27 1.60
N VAL A 66 -1.07 1.05 1.52
CA VAL A 66 -1.63 2.00 2.49
C VAL A 66 -3.16 2.04 2.38
N PRO A 67 -3.90 1.94 3.51
CA PRO A 67 -5.36 1.90 3.50
C PRO A 67 -6.04 3.08 2.82
N ASP A 68 -5.51 4.28 3.00
CA ASP A 68 -6.12 5.53 2.53
C ASP A 68 -5.86 5.82 1.06
N GLU A 69 -5.04 4.99 0.41
CA GLU A 69 -4.75 5.12 -1.01
C GLU A 69 -5.91 4.62 -1.87
N HIS A 70 -6.19 5.38 -2.92
CA HIS A 70 -7.31 5.09 -3.81
C HIS A 70 -7.12 3.82 -4.67
N VAL A 71 -5.92 3.25 -4.74
CA VAL A 71 -5.64 2.00 -5.47
C VAL A 71 -5.00 0.95 -4.57
N SER A 72 -5.29 1.01 -3.27
CA SER A 72 -4.84 -0.02 -2.34
C SER A 72 -5.38 -1.40 -2.71
N LEU A 73 -4.60 -2.46 -2.44
CA LEU A 73 -4.93 -3.85 -2.77
C LEU A 73 -6.26 -4.27 -2.14
N LYS A 74 -6.57 -3.78 -0.93
CA LYS A 74 -7.89 -3.95 -0.30
C LYS A 74 -9.03 -3.47 -1.19
N LEU A 75 -8.91 -2.25 -1.71
CA LEU A 75 -9.93 -1.66 -2.58
C LEU A 75 -9.96 -2.32 -3.95
N VAL A 76 -8.81 -2.75 -4.47
CA VAL A 76 -8.71 -3.49 -5.74
C VAL A 76 -9.39 -4.86 -5.65
N VAL A 77 -9.15 -5.63 -4.58
CA VAL A 77 -9.81 -6.91 -4.33
C VAL A 77 -11.32 -6.72 -4.20
N ARG A 78 -11.77 -5.70 -3.47
CA ARG A 78 -13.20 -5.35 -3.39
C ARG A 78 -13.77 -5.03 -4.77
N ALA A 79 -13.09 -4.19 -5.54
CA ALA A 79 -13.51 -3.79 -6.87
C ALA A 79 -13.59 -5.00 -7.83
N LEU A 80 -12.62 -5.92 -7.79
CA LEU A 80 -12.63 -7.17 -8.55
C LEU A 80 -13.88 -8.01 -8.26
N ARG A 81 -14.21 -8.21 -6.97
CA ARG A 81 -15.42 -8.94 -6.57
C ARG A 81 -16.70 -8.28 -7.08
N MET A 82 -16.78 -6.95 -6.97
CA MET A 82 -17.96 -6.19 -7.41
C MET A 82 -18.10 -6.11 -8.94
N CYS A 83 -16.99 -6.10 -9.67
CA CYS A 83 -16.98 -5.94 -11.12
C CYS A 83 -17.07 -7.26 -11.89
N ASN A 84 -16.84 -8.42 -11.26
CA ASN A 84 -16.98 -9.76 -11.86
C ASN A 84 -18.45 -10.11 -12.15
N TYR A 85 -19.06 -9.42 -13.11
CA TYR A 85 -20.48 -9.57 -13.42
C TYR A 85 -20.81 -10.94 -14.05
N SER A 86 -19.83 -11.55 -14.73
CA SER A 86 -19.98 -12.84 -15.40
C SER A 86 -19.91 -14.02 -14.43
N ALA A 87 -19.59 -13.77 -13.15
CA ALA A 87 -19.29 -14.79 -12.15
C ALA A 87 -18.25 -15.81 -12.66
N ASP A 88 -17.23 -15.32 -13.39
CA ASP A 88 -16.19 -16.19 -13.95
C ASP A 88 -15.38 -16.85 -12.83
N PRO A 89 -15.28 -18.19 -12.79
CA PRO A 89 -14.61 -18.90 -11.71
C PRO A 89 -13.12 -18.59 -11.63
N ARG A 90 -12.44 -18.46 -12.78
CA ARG A 90 -10.99 -18.19 -12.82
C ARG A 90 -10.67 -16.79 -12.29
N LEU A 91 -11.50 -15.80 -12.64
CA LEU A 91 -11.38 -14.45 -12.11
C LEU A 91 -11.66 -14.42 -10.59
N ALA A 92 -12.65 -15.18 -10.12
CA ALA A 92 -12.94 -15.31 -8.69
C ALA A 92 -11.78 -15.95 -7.92
N GLU A 93 -11.26 -17.09 -8.41
CA GLU A 93 -10.09 -17.76 -7.84
C GLU A 93 -8.85 -16.85 -7.80
N GLY A 94 -8.58 -16.13 -8.90
CA GLY A 94 -7.48 -15.17 -8.96
C GLY A 94 -7.64 -14.01 -7.96
N THR A 95 -8.88 -13.55 -7.77
CA THR A 95 -9.22 -12.50 -6.80
C THR A 95 -8.98 -12.98 -5.37
N GLU A 96 -9.42 -14.20 -5.03
CA GLU A 96 -9.21 -14.77 -3.70
C GLU A 96 -7.75 -15.12 -3.43
N ALA A 97 -7.01 -15.57 -4.45
CA ALA A 97 -5.56 -15.78 -4.33
C ALA A 97 -4.81 -14.47 -4.04
N ALA A 98 -5.19 -13.37 -4.70
CA ALA A 98 -4.65 -12.04 -4.39
C ALA A 98 -5.05 -11.57 -2.98
N ALA A 99 -6.28 -11.81 -2.56
CA ALA A 99 -6.76 -11.47 -1.23
C ALA A 99 -6.03 -12.23 -0.11
N ALA A 100 -5.73 -13.52 -0.33
CA ALA A 100 -5.04 -14.35 0.65
C ALA A 100 -3.59 -13.92 0.88
N LEU A 101 -2.94 -13.39 -0.17
CA LEU A 101 -1.59 -12.85 -0.09
C LEU A 101 -1.53 -11.48 0.57
N PHE A 102 -2.62 -10.71 0.55
CA PHE A 102 -2.68 -9.39 1.16
C PHE A 102 -3.06 -9.49 2.64
N THR A 103 -2.06 -9.72 3.49
CA THR A 103 -2.28 -9.94 4.93
C THR A 103 -2.50 -8.63 5.68
N ASN A 104 -3.20 -8.70 6.81
CA ASN A 104 -3.29 -7.56 7.74
C ASN A 104 -1.91 -7.13 8.27
N GLU A 105 -0.91 -8.02 8.27
CA GLU A 105 0.47 -7.70 8.67
C GLU A 105 1.18 -6.82 7.62
N MET A 106 0.89 -6.97 6.33
CA MET A 106 1.40 -6.04 5.31
C MET A 106 0.85 -4.61 5.49
N ILE A 107 -0.34 -4.48 6.09
CA ILE A 107 -1.00 -3.20 6.36
C ILE A 107 -0.60 -2.64 7.74
N ARG A 108 -0.57 -3.49 8.78
CA ARG A 108 -0.45 -3.11 10.21
C ARG A 108 0.89 -3.51 10.85
N GLY A 109 1.67 -4.39 10.23
CA GLY A 109 2.99 -4.80 10.68
C GLY A 109 4.06 -3.73 10.42
N ARG A 110 3.78 -2.77 9.54
CA ARG A 110 4.70 -1.65 9.25
C ARG A 110 4.86 -0.68 10.43
N PRO A 111 3.77 -0.24 11.11
CA PRO A 111 3.88 0.43 12.39
C PRO A 111 4.70 -0.36 13.41
N ALA A 112 4.59 -1.70 13.48
CA ALA A 112 5.33 -2.53 14.44
C ALA A 112 6.83 -2.69 14.10
N LEU A 113 7.21 -2.76 12.82
CA LEU A 113 8.61 -2.70 12.35
C LEU A 113 9.24 -1.32 12.60
N LEU A 114 8.41 -0.28 12.67
CA LEU A 114 8.79 1.10 12.98
C LEU A 114 8.55 1.48 14.45
N ALA A 115 7.88 0.61 15.23
CA ALA A 115 7.51 0.85 16.62
C ALA A 115 8.73 0.70 17.51
N GLY A 116 9.04 1.77 18.24
CA GLY A 116 10.22 1.89 19.08
C GLY A 116 10.90 3.25 19.00
N PHE A 117 10.53 4.11 18.04
CA PHE A 117 11.28 5.35 17.76
C PHE A 117 10.46 6.60 17.39
N ALA A 118 9.13 6.57 17.53
CA ALA A 118 8.29 7.78 17.50
C ALA A 118 7.34 7.78 18.70
N ALA A 119 7.18 8.94 19.33
CA ALA A 119 6.11 9.17 20.30
C ALA A 119 4.76 8.90 19.64
N GLU A 120 3.81 8.40 20.42
CA GLU A 120 2.44 8.08 20.03
C GLU A 120 1.77 9.29 19.35
N ASP A 121 1.92 9.38 18.03
CA ASP A 121 1.09 10.07 17.03
C ASP A 121 1.91 10.04 15.72
N ASP A 122 1.41 9.31 14.72
CA ASP A 122 2.13 8.71 13.59
C ASP A 122 2.45 9.68 12.42
N PRO A 123 3.71 10.11 12.23
CA PRO A 123 4.22 10.43 10.89
C PRO A 123 5.11 9.30 10.38
N ASP A 124 4.83 8.83 9.16
CA ASP A 124 5.60 7.77 8.49
C ASP A 124 7.09 8.16 8.40
N LEU A 125 7.90 7.56 9.28
CA LEU A 125 9.35 7.77 9.38
C LEU A 125 10.08 7.53 8.06
N PHE A 126 9.48 6.76 7.14
CA PHE A 126 9.99 6.51 5.80
C PHE A 126 9.69 7.63 4.81
N GLU A 127 8.53 8.30 4.93
CA GLU A 127 8.33 9.59 4.25
C GLU A 127 9.34 10.61 4.73
N ASP A 128 9.66 10.62 6.01
CA ASP A 128 10.64 11.57 6.54
C ASP A 128 12.04 11.37 5.94
N VAL A 129 12.46 10.13 5.67
CA VAL A 129 13.72 9.86 4.93
C VAL A 129 13.63 10.35 3.48
N LEU A 130 12.57 9.97 2.76
CA LEU A 130 12.41 10.30 1.35
C LEU A 130 12.23 11.79 1.11
N TYR A 131 11.27 12.40 1.81
CA TYR A 131 10.91 13.80 1.63
C TYR A 131 11.90 14.71 2.37
N GLY A 132 12.37 14.32 3.56
CA GLY A 132 13.34 15.10 4.33
C GLY A 132 14.75 15.07 3.76
N ARG A 133 15.29 13.90 3.39
CA ARG A 133 16.68 13.78 2.90
C ARG A 133 16.81 13.80 1.38
N LEU A 134 15.92 13.15 0.64
CA LEU A 134 16.14 12.86 -0.79
C LEU A 134 15.41 13.80 -1.75
N LEU A 135 14.20 14.26 -1.41
CA LEU A 135 13.33 14.96 -2.36
C LEU A 135 13.13 16.45 -2.05
N HIS A 136 12.79 16.80 -0.81
CA HIS A 136 12.32 18.16 -0.49
C HIS A 136 13.19 18.94 0.49
N GLY A 137 14.17 18.31 1.12
CA GLY A 137 15.08 19.01 2.05
C GLY A 137 14.35 19.60 3.25
N ASP A 138 13.26 18.97 3.70
CA ASP A 138 12.52 19.37 4.90
C ASP A 138 13.37 19.08 6.13
N ALA A 139 13.81 20.13 6.82
CA ALA A 139 14.74 20.04 7.94
C ALA A 139 14.17 19.27 9.14
N ASP A 140 12.88 19.42 9.42
CA ASP A 140 12.25 18.72 10.54
C ASP A 140 12.13 17.22 10.24
N ARG A 141 11.76 16.89 9.00
CA ARG A 141 11.78 15.50 8.51
C ARG A 141 13.19 14.94 8.46
N PHE A 142 14.18 15.73 8.03
CA PHE A 142 15.59 15.37 8.01
C PHE A 142 16.09 14.96 9.40
N HIS A 143 15.80 15.76 10.44
CA HIS A 143 16.20 15.46 11.81
C HIS A 143 15.45 14.25 12.40
N ARG A 144 14.15 14.10 12.12
CA ARG A 144 13.37 12.92 12.54
C ARG A 144 13.77 11.63 11.81
N SER A 145 14.26 11.75 10.59
CA SER A 145 14.74 10.62 9.78
C SER A 145 16.09 10.03 10.23
N GLY A 146 16.54 10.26 11.46
CA GLY A 146 17.87 9.83 11.97
C GLY A 146 18.19 8.33 11.80
N TRP A 147 17.19 7.49 11.54
CA TRP A 147 17.36 6.09 11.15
C TRP A 147 17.83 5.87 9.69
N ALA A 148 17.95 6.92 8.86
CA ALA A 148 18.46 6.84 7.49
C ALA A 148 19.91 6.33 7.40
N GLU A 149 20.59 6.19 8.53
CA GLU A 149 21.94 5.61 8.64
C GLU A 149 21.90 4.14 9.12
N ASP A 150 20.71 3.60 9.42
CA ASP A 150 20.49 2.21 9.82
C ASP A 150 20.27 1.30 8.59
N TYR A 151 21.39 0.84 8.02
CA TYR A 151 21.41 -0.03 6.84
C TYR A 151 20.62 -1.34 7.04
N ALA A 152 20.69 -1.94 8.23
CA ALA A 152 20.00 -3.19 8.53
C ALA A 152 18.48 -3.02 8.47
N ARG A 153 17.98 -1.92 9.02
CA ARG A 153 16.56 -1.57 8.98
C ARG A 153 16.08 -1.23 7.57
N GLN A 154 16.87 -0.48 6.80
CA GLN A 154 16.58 -0.23 5.39
C GLN A 154 16.49 -1.53 4.58
N SER A 155 17.41 -2.46 4.83
CA SER A 155 17.43 -3.77 4.18
C SER A 155 16.19 -4.60 4.53
N ALA A 156 15.73 -4.56 5.78
CA ALA A 156 14.50 -5.24 6.20
C ALA A 156 13.26 -4.69 5.46
N VAL A 157 13.10 -3.36 5.41
CA VAL A 157 12.00 -2.72 4.66
C VAL A 157 12.05 -3.05 3.16
N ALA A 158 13.25 -3.13 2.59
CA ALA A 158 13.47 -3.53 1.21
C ALA A 158 13.17 -5.02 0.95
N ALA A 159 13.30 -5.88 1.95
CA ALA A 159 13.01 -7.32 1.86
C ALA A 159 11.50 -7.61 1.89
N ASP A 160 10.73 -6.95 2.77
CA ASP A 160 9.28 -7.10 2.89
C ASP A 160 8.52 -6.78 1.59
N ARG A 161 9.16 -5.99 0.72
CA ARG A 161 8.74 -5.69 -0.65
C ARG A 161 8.42 -6.96 -1.45
N LEU A 162 9.12 -8.07 -1.25
CA LEU A 162 8.95 -9.29 -2.06
C LEU A 162 7.54 -9.88 -1.94
N GLU A 163 7.01 -9.96 -0.71
CA GLU A 163 5.65 -10.43 -0.47
C GLU A 163 4.62 -9.47 -1.06
N ALA A 164 4.85 -8.16 -0.92
CA ALA A 164 4.04 -7.13 -1.55
C ALA A 164 4.02 -7.20 -3.08
N GLU A 165 5.17 -7.46 -3.71
CA GLU A 165 5.24 -7.66 -5.16
C GLU A 165 4.49 -8.91 -5.60
N LEU A 166 4.55 -9.99 -4.83
CA LEU A 166 3.81 -11.20 -5.13
C LEU A 166 2.30 -10.96 -5.07
N ALA A 167 1.81 -10.30 -4.02
CA ALA A 167 0.41 -9.92 -3.89
C ALA A 167 -0.03 -8.98 -5.02
N LEU A 168 0.79 -7.96 -5.33
CA LEU A 168 0.54 -7.01 -6.40
C LEU A 168 0.49 -7.69 -7.77
N ARG A 169 1.41 -8.63 -8.04
CA ARG A 169 1.45 -9.39 -9.29
C ARG A 169 0.17 -10.22 -9.45
N LYS A 170 -0.26 -10.92 -8.41
CA LYS A 170 -1.49 -11.73 -8.47
C LYS A 170 -2.74 -10.88 -8.69
N ALA A 171 -2.84 -9.73 -8.03
CA ALA A 171 -3.92 -8.80 -8.29
C ALA A 171 -3.88 -8.27 -9.73
N LEU A 172 -2.70 -7.91 -10.25
CA LEU A 172 -2.53 -7.46 -11.63
C LEU A 172 -2.91 -8.55 -12.65
N ASP A 173 -2.53 -9.81 -12.41
CA ASP A 173 -2.89 -10.93 -13.28
C ASP A 173 -4.42 -11.10 -13.36
N ALA A 174 -5.11 -11.04 -12.21
CA ALA A 174 -6.57 -11.14 -12.16
C ALA A 174 -7.25 -9.97 -12.87
N VAL A 175 -6.82 -8.73 -12.62
CA VAL A 175 -7.37 -7.54 -13.28
C VAL A 175 -7.13 -7.58 -14.78
N SER A 176 -5.91 -7.91 -15.21
CA SER A 176 -5.54 -7.96 -16.63
C SER A 176 -6.33 -9.05 -17.36
N TYR A 177 -6.50 -10.22 -16.73
CA TYR A 177 -7.35 -11.29 -17.26
C TYR A 177 -8.80 -10.82 -17.42
N GLY A 178 -9.38 -10.23 -16.38
CA GLY A 178 -10.76 -9.75 -16.40
C GLY A 178 -11.01 -8.65 -17.43
N LEU A 179 -10.05 -7.73 -17.62
CA LEU A 179 -10.13 -6.68 -18.63
C LEU A 179 -10.00 -7.25 -20.05
N ALA A 180 -9.02 -8.13 -20.29
CA ALA A 180 -8.74 -8.70 -21.61
C ALA A 180 -9.87 -9.59 -22.14
N HIS A 181 -10.66 -10.20 -21.25
CA HIS A 181 -11.78 -11.07 -21.60
C HIS A 181 -13.15 -10.39 -21.41
N GLU A 182 -13.16 -9.06 -21.18
CA GLU A 182 -14.38 -8.26 -21.00
C GLU A 182 -15.31 -8.77 -19.88
N LEU A 183 -14.74 -9.39 -18.84
CA LEU A 183 -15.45 -9.98 -17.69
C LEU A 183 -15.77 -8.96 -16.60
N LEU A 184 -15.16 -7.77 -16.67
CA LEU A 184 -15.31 -6.70 -15.68
C LEU A 184 -16.27 -5.63 -16.18
N ARG A 185 -17.30 -5.31 -15.39
CA ARG A 185 -18.23 -4.20 -15.66
C ARG A 185 -18.43 -3.34 -14.42
N SER A 186 -18.75 -2.07 -14.63
CA SER A 186 -19.15 -1.20 -13.52
C SER A 186 -20.31 -1.85 -12.76
N PRO A 187 -20.22 -1.95 -11.42
CA PRO A 187 -21.30 -2.49 -10.62
C PRO A 187 -22.56 -1.65 -10.78
N LYS A 188 -23.74 -2.29 -10.80
CA LYS A 188 -25.01 -1.56 -10.82
C LYS A 188 -25.14 -0.71 -9.56
N PRO A 189 -25.72 0.49 -9.63
CA PRO A 189 -25.86 1.39 -8.49
C PRO A 189 -26.65 0.81 -7.30
N ASP A 190 -27.40 -0.29 -7.51
CA ASP A 190 -28.21 -0.96 -6.47
C ASP A 190 -27.55 -2.21 -5.86
N SER A 191 -26.28 -2.47 -6.14
CA SER A 191 -25.52 -3.43 -5.33
C SER A 191 -25.19 -2.74 -4.02
N ASP A 192 -25.80 -3.17 -2.91
CA ASP A 192 -25.55 -2.75 -1.51
C ASP A 192 -24.06 -2.85 -1.13
N ALA A 193 -23.25 -1.99 -1.71
CA ALA A 193 -21.91 -1.71 -1.30
C ALA A 193 -22.04 -0.71 -0.16
N VAL A 194 -22.23 -1.25 1.05
CA VAL A 194 -22.13 -0.50 2.29
C VAL A 194 -20.90 0.43 2.17
N PRO A 195 -21.07 1.76 2.22
CA PRO A 195 -19.96 2.68 2.34
C PRO A 195 -19.19 2.27 3.60
N PRO A 196 -17.88 2.55 3.72
CA PRO A 196 -17.25 2.40 5.03
C PRO A 196 -18.08 3.24 6.02
N GLY A 197 -18.79 2.57 6.92
CA GLY A 197 -19.26 3.24 8.12
C GLY A 197 -18.00 3.60 8.86
N ASP A 198 -17.79 4.91 9.06
CA ASP A 198 -17.08 5.35 10.24
C ASP A 198 -17.72 4.60 11.40
N GLY A 199 -16.95 3.70 12.02
CA GLY A 199 -17.42 3.02 13.23
C GLY A 199 -17.90 4.08 14.22
N PRO A 200 -18.91 3.79 15.04
CA PRO A 200 -19.46 4.78 15.96
C PRO A 200 -18.30 5.40 16.76
N ASP A 201 -18.23 6.73 16.74
CA ASP A 201 -17.32 7.50 17.56
C ASP A 201 -17.30 6.91 18.98
N PRO A 202 -16.14 6.67 19.59
CA PRO A 202 -16.10 6.24 20.97
C PRO A 202 -16.81 7.31 21.81
N VAL A 203 -17.92 6.89 22.43
CA VAL A 203 -18.67 7.72 23.37
C VAL A 203 -17.67 8.27 24.38
N PRO A 204 -17.54 9.60 24.54
CA PRO A 204 -16.65 10.16 25.54
C PRO A 204 -17.13 9.68 26.91
N PRO A 205 -16.23 9.30 27.83
CA PRO A 205 -16.64 8.94 29.18
C PRO A 205 -17.35 10.15 29.78
N GLY A 206 -18.65 10.00 30.02
CA GLY A 206 -19.47 11.04 30.60
C GLY A 206 -18.96 11.40 31.99
N ASP A 207 -18.73 12.69 32.19
CA ASP A 207 -18.61 13.29 33.51
C ASP A 207 -19.83 12.94 34.37
N GLY A 208 -19.58 12.27 35.48
CA GLY A 208 -20.57 11.87 36.46
C GLY A 208 -19.92 11.56 37.81
N LEU A 209 -19.58 12.62 38.55
CA LEU A 209 -19.30 12.63 40.00
C LEU A 209 -20.50 12.07 40.81
N PRO A 210 -20.44 12.05 42.15
CA PRO A 210 -19.61 11.29 43.08
C PRO A 210 -20.47 10.30 43.91
N PHE A 211 -19.87 9.33 44.61
CA PHE A 211 -20.58 8.62 45.68
C PHE A 211 -19.94 8.94 47.04
N GLU A 212 -20.66 9.71 47.85
CA GLU A 212 -20.51 9.79 49.30
C GLU A 212 -21.15 8.56 49.98
N GLU A 213 -20.55 8.20 51.13
CA GLU A 213 -21.06 7.50 52.33
C GLU A 213 -22.12 6.37 52.19
N ILE A 214 -21.78 5.18 52.73
CA ILE A 214 -22.06 4.72 54.11
C ILE A 214 -21.06 3.62 54.47
#